data_AF-W7DHD0-F1
#
_entry.id   AF-W7DHD0-F1
#
_cell.length_a   1.000
_cell.length_b   1.000
_cell.length_c   1.000
_cell.angle_alpha   90.00
_cell.angle_beta   90.00
_cell.angle_gamma   90.00
#
_symmetry.space_group_name_H-M   'P 1'
#
loop_
_entity.id
_entity.type
_entity.pdbx_description
1 polymer ?
#
loop_
_entity_poly.entity_id
_entity_poly.type
_entity_poly.pdbx_seq_one_letter_code
_entity_poly.pdbx_strand_id
1 'polypeptide(L)'
;MWHFSGKDVRTAALKHLQDSDTIVQIDCIEILNNYDDIEVIEALKCKLDDRDELVRCFAAESLADKKSSKTLAFLFEKVKTEKSELVTTGLYYAIYTQGEAQVLEKLLHQLESYNHRVIIRTLLMLETISDKKNYPIILEAIQNLASKPGVPISVFEKADSIMDNLTNTFNIK
;
A
#
# COMPACT_ATOMS: atom_id res chain seq x y z
N MET A 1 5.44 18.33 -1.28
CA MET A 1 6.37 17.20 -1.02
C MET A 1 7.66 17.52 -1.74
N TRP A 2 8.80 17.60 -1.06
CA TRP A 2 10.08 17.97 -1.67
C TRP A 2 10.69 16.71 -2.31
N HIS A 3 10.81 16.69 -3.64
CA HIS A 3 11.45 15.59 -4.36
C HIS A 3 12.96 15.80 -4.36
N PHE A 4 13.68 15.06 -3.51
CA PHE A 4 15.13 14.96 -3.59
C PHE A 4 15.47 13.81 -4.56
N SER A 5 15.96 14.15 -5.75
CA SER A 5 16.41 13.17 -6.75
C SER A 5 17.91 13.28 -6.97
N GLY A 6 18.59 12.15 -7.14
CA GLY A 6 20.02 12.10 -7.40
C GLY A 6 20.71 10.88 -6.80
N LYS A 7 21.88 10.53 -7.35
CA LYS A 7 22.67 9.37 -6.89
C LYS A 7 23.01 9.46 -5.40
N ASP A 8 23.28 10.65 -4.89
CA ASP A 8 23.62 10.86 -3.48
C ASP A 8 22.42 10.66 -2.56
N VAL A 9 21.23 11.09 -2.99
CA VAL A 9 19.98 10.90 -2.24
C VAL A 9 19.64 9.42 -2.13
N ARG A 10 19.71 8.71 -3.26
CA ARG A 10 19.55 7.25 -3.29
C ARG A 10 20.53 6.55 -2.34
N THR A 11 21.81 6.93 -2.40
CA THR A 11 22.87 6.33 -1.58
C THR A 11 22.62 6.58 -0.09
N ALA A 12 22.22 7.81 0.27
CA ALA A 12 21.84 8.14 1.63
C ALA A 12 20.64 7.33 2.11
N ALA A 13 19.58 7.22 1.29
CA ALA A 13 18.40 6.45 1.64
C ALA A 13 18.71 4.96 1.86
N LEU A 14 19.51 4.34 0.98
CA LEU A 14 19.98 2.96 1.17
C LEU A 14 20.75 2.78 2.48
N LYS A 15 21.61 3.74 2.82
CA LYS A 15 22.41 3.71 4.06
C LYS A 15 21.53 3.77 5.32
N HIS A 16 20.44 4.52 5.29
CA HIS A 16 19.57 4.74 6.45
C HIS A 16 18.34 3.82 6.51
N LEU A 17 18.25 2.80 5.64
CA LEU A 17 17.25 1.74 5.74
C LEU A 17 17.32 0.91 7.04
N GLN A 18 18.44 0.98 7.76
CA GLN A 18 18.67 0.30 9.04
C GLN A 18 18.77 1.29 10.21
N ASP A 19 18.26 2.50 10.04
CA ASP A 19 18.26 3.51 11.10
C ASP A 19 17.49 3.01 12.34
N SER A 20 17.88 3.46 13.52
CA SER A 20 17.20 3.09 14.76
C SER A 20 15.77 3.65 14.84
N ASP A 21 15.49 4.75 14.14
CA ASP A 21 14.18 5.37 14.09
C ASP A 21 13.35 4.82 12.93
N THR A 22 12.19 4.23 13.26
CA THR A 22 11.21 3.72 12.29
C THR A 22 10.80 4.77 11.27
N ILE A 23 10.65 6.04 11.68
CA ILE A 23 10.23 7.11 10.76
C ILE A 23 11.30 7.38 9.72
N VAL A 24 12.58 7.43 10.12
CA VAL A 24 13.70 7.59 9.19
C VAL A 24 13.75 6.44 8.18
N GLN A 25 13.48 5.21 8.63
CA GLN A 25 13.42 4.06 7.72
C GLN A 25 12.28 4.19 6.70
N ILE A 26 11.09 4.62 7.14
CA ILE A 26 9.94 4.82 6.25
C ILE A 26 10.23 5.91 5.23
N ASP A 27 10.78 7.06 5.65
CA ASP A 27 11.16 8.14 4.74
C ASP A 27 12.18 7.65 3.69
N CYS A 28 13.14 6.81 4.11
CA CYS A 28 14.08 6.19 3.18
C CYS A 28 13.38 5.26 2.18
N ILE A 29 12.43 4.44 2.63
CA ILE A 29 11.62 3.57 1.76
C ILE A 29 10.84 4.40 0.73
N GLU A 30 10.19 5.49 1.15
CA GLU A 30 9.43 6.37 0.26
C GLU A 30 10.34 7.05 -0.78
N ILE A 31 11.52 7.51 -0.38
CA ILE A 31 12.53 8.05 -1.31
C ILE A 31 12.91 6.97 -2.33
N LEU A 32 13.19 5.75 -1.87
CA LEU A 32 13.63 4.62 -2.67
C LEU A 32 12.55 4.09 -3.62
N ASN A 33 11.27 4.39 -3.37
CA ASN A 33 10.19 4.05 -4.29
C ASN A 33 10.45 4.61 -5.71
N ASN A 34 11.13 5.76 -5.82
CA ASN A 34 11.45 6.43 -7.09
C ASN A 34 12.64 5.81 -7.86
N TYR A 35 13.22 4.70 -7.38
CA TYR A 35 14.40 4.07 -7.98
C TYR A 35 14.14 2.59 -8.29
N ASP A 36 14.34 2.17 -9.53
CA ASP A 36 13.98 0.82 -10.01
C ASP A 36 15.16 -0.12 -10.23
N ASP A 37 16.35 0.24 -9.74
CA ASP A 37 17.50 -0.63 -9.87
C ASP A 37 17.44 -1.83 -8.91
N ILE A 38 18.21 -2.86 -9.24
CA ILE A 38 18.18 -4.15 -8.55
C ILE A 38 18.59 -4.03 -7.08
N GLU A 39 19.56 -3.17 -6.74
CA GLU A 39 20.02 -2.99 -5.35
C GLU A 39 18.88 -2.43 -4.48
N VAL A 40 18.12 -1.46 -5.00
CA VAL A 40 16.96 -0.91 -4.30
C VAL A 40 15.86 -1.95 -4.11
N ILE A 41 15.54 -2.71 -5.16
CA ILE A 41 14.53 -3.77 -5.07
C ILE A 41 14.90 -4.79 -3.99
N GLU A 42 16.13 -5.28 -3.97
CA GLU A 42 16.58 -6.26 -2.97
C GLU A 42 16.62 -5.66 -1.56
N ALA A 43 17.01 -4.38 -1.42
CA ALA A 43 16.96 -3.71 -0.13
C ALA A 43 15.52 -3.58 0.42
N LEU A 44 14.55 -3.22 -0.43
CA LEU A 44 13.13 -3.17 -0.06
C LEU A 44 12.57 -4.56 0.30
N LYS A 45 12.98 -5.62 -0.42
CA LYS A 45 12.63 -7.00 -0.05
C LYS A 45 13.16 -7.37 1.33
N CYS A 46 14.39 -6.98 1.68
CA CYS A 46 14.91 -7.20 3.04
C CYS A 46 14.08 -6.45 4.10
N LYS A 47 13.53 -5.27 3.78
CA LYS A 47 12.68 -4.52 4.72
C LYS A 47 11.32 -5.16 4.98
N LEU A 48 10.90 -6.12 4.17
CA LEU A 48 9.75 -6.97 4.48
C LEU A 48 10.02 -7.96 5.63
N ASP A 49 11.24 -8.04 6.17
CA ASP A 49 11.56 -8.79 7.39
C ASP A 49 11.82 -7.88 8.59
N ASP A 50 11.50 -6.58 8.50
CA ASP A 50 11.67 -5.66 9.61
C ASP A 50 10.79 -6.01 10.82
N ARG A 51 11.26 -5.69 12.03
CA ARG A 51 10.51 -5.88 13.28
C ARG A 51 9.24 -5.05 13.32
N ASP A 52 9.25 -3.86 12.71
CA ASP A 52 8.15 -2.92 12.72
C ASP A 52 7.21 -3.17 11.53
N GLU A 53 5.93 -3.38 11.82
CA GLU A 53 4.93 -3.65 10.78
C GLU A 53 4.69 -2.47 9.83
N LEU A 54 4.92 -1.23 10.27
CA LEU A 54 4.82 -0.08 9.37
C LEU A 54 5.92 -0.12 8.33
N VAL A 55 7.16 -0.36 8.75
CA VAL A 55 8.31 -0.48 7.85
C VAL A 55 8.06 -1.58 6.82
N ARG A 56 7.57 -2.76 7.27
CA ARG A 56 7.20 -3.85 6.36
C ARG A 56 6.09 -3.46 5.39
N CYS A 57 5.05 -2.76 5.85
CA CYS A 57 3.94 -2.31 5.02
C CYS A 57 4.39 -1.35 3.92
N PHE A 58 5.16 -0.31 4.28
CA PHE A 58 5.70 0.65 3.31
C PHE A 58 6.68 0.00 2.34
N ALA A 59 7.47 -0.98 2.79
CA ALA A 59 8.33 -1.76 1.92
C ALA A 59 7.52 -2.58 0.90
N ALA A 60 6.41 -3.20 1.33
CA ALA A 60 5.48 -3.88 0.43
C ALA A 60 4.92 -2.92 -0.62
N GLU A 61 4.39 -1.78 -0.19
CA GLU A 61 3.79 -0.76 -1.07
C GLU A 61 4.80 -0.24 -2.09
N SER A 62 6.05 -0.01 -1.68
CA SER A 62 7.11 0.46 -2.58
C SER A 62 7.55 -0.58 -3.62
N LEU A 63 7.18 -1.84 -3.46
CA LEU A 63 7.40 -2.88 -4.48
C LEU A 63 6.28 -2.94 -5.52
N ALA A 64 5.21 -2.16 -5.40
CA ALA A 64 4.04 -2.21 -6.30
C ALA A 64 4.39 -1.92 -7.76
N ASP A 65 5.21 -0.89 -8.00
CA ASP A 65 5.62 -0.49 -9.36
C ASP A 65 6.89 -1.19 -9.85
N LYS A 66 7.53 -1.99 -8.98
CA LYS A 66 8.78 -2.73 -9.29
C LYS A 66 8.49 -4.06 -9.97
N LYS A 67 7.78 -3.97 -11.10
CA LYS A 67 7.17 -5.07 -11.86
C LYS A 67 8.21 -6.02 -12.42
N SER A 68 8.29 -7.22 -11.85
CA SER A 68 9.04 -8.33 -12.43
C SER A 68 8.46 -9.64 -11.93
N SER A 69 8.59 -10.72 -12.71
CA SER A 69 8.14 -12.06 -12.29
C SER A 69 8.81 -12.51 -10.99
N LYS A 70 10.06 -12.08 -10.74
CA LYS A 70 10.79 -12.36 -9.50
C LYS A 70 10.21 -11.59 -8.31
N THR A 71 9.90 -10.31 -8.48
CA THR A 71 9.27 -9.49 -7.42
C THR A 71 7.89 -10.04 -7.08
N LEU A 72 7.09 -10.35 -8.09
CA LEU A 72 5.75 -10.90 -7.91
C LEU A 72 5.76 -12.25 -7.17
N ALA A 73 6.63 -13.17 -7.59
CA ALA A 73 6.79 -14.46 -6.90
C ALA A 73 7.19 -14.26 -5.44
N PHE A 74 8.10 -13.33 -5.15
CA PHE A 74 8.51 -13.00 -3.79
C PHE A 74 7.34 -12.45 -2.96
N LEU A 75 6.54 -11.53 -3.50
CA LEU A 75 5.37 -10.98 -2.80
C LEU A 75 4.34 -12.07 -2.44
N PHE A 76 4.10 -13.02 -3.36
CA PHE A 76 3.23 -14.17 -3.09
C PHE A 76 3.78 -15.12 -2.02
N GLU A 77 5.09 -15.36 -1.96
CA GLU A 77 5.66 -16.13 -0.85
C GLU A 77 5.56 -15.36 0.47
N LYS A 78 5.79 -14.05 0.43
CA LYS A 78 5.74 -13.23 1.64
C LYS A 78 4.34 -13.19 2.24
N VAL A 79 3.29 -13.03 1.43
CA VAL A 79 1.90 -12.96 1.93
C VAL A 79 1.44 -14.25 2.62
N LYS A 80 2.02 -15.41 2.30
CA LYS A 80 1.71 -16.69 2.97
C LYS A 80 2.21 -16.76 4.41
N THR A 81 3.22 -15.96 4.76
CA THR A 81 3.92 -16.02 6.05
C THR A 81 3.69 -14.79 6.93
N GLU A 82 3.23 -13.69 6.34
CA GLU A 82 2.92 -12.46 7.06
C GLU A 82 1.67 -12.60 7.93
N LYS A 83 1.70 -11.99 9.12
CA LYS A 83 0.64 -12.09 10.13
C LYS A 83 -0.07 -10.76 10.39
N SER A 84 0.57 -9.64 10.08
CA SER A 84 -0.02 -8.31 10.24
C SER A 84 -0.96 -8.01 9.07
N GLU A 85 -2.23 -7.76 9.38
CA GLU A 85 -3.25 -7.32 8.42
C GLU A 85 -2.81 -6.05 7.66
N LEU A 86 -2.10 -5.16 8.36
CA LEU A 86 -1.57 -3.93 7.79
C LEU A 86 -0.55 -4.25 6.70
N VAL A 87 0.39 -5.16 6.96
CA VAL A 87 1.39 -5.56 5.96
C VAL A 87 0.76 -6.34 4.82
N THR A 88 -0.23 -7.22 5.10
CA THR A 88 -0.95 -7.91 4.02
C THR A 88 -1.71 -6.95 3.12
N THR A 89 -2.20 -5.83 3.64
CA THR A 89 -2.81 -4.76 2.82
C THR A 89 -1.81 -4.21 1.80
N GLY A 90 -0.59 -3.85 2.24
CA GLY A 90 0.48 -3.39 1.35
C GLY A 90 0.92 -4.47 0.34
N LEU A 91 0.98 -5.74 0.76
CA LEU A 91 1.32 -6.85 -0.14
C LEU A 91 0.24 -7.08 -1.20
N TYR A 92 -1.05 -7.08 -0.83
CA TYR A 92 -2.15 -7.22 -1.80
C TYR A 92 -2.21 -6.05 -2.76
N TYR A 93 -2.00 -4.82 -2.29
CA TYR A 93 -1.85 -3.65 -3.15
C TYR A 93 -0.72 -3.85 -4.17
N ALA A 94 0.47 -4.23 -3.72
CA ALA A 94 1.60 -4.44 -4.62
C ALA A 94 1.32 -5.55 -5.65
N ILE A 95 0.78 -6.69 -5.21
CA ILE A 95 0.42 -7.81 -6.09
C ILE A 95 -0.62 -7.38 -7.13
N TYR A 96 -1.66 -6.64 -6.72
CA TYR A 96 -2.68 -6.12 -7.63
C TYR A 96 -2.07 -5.19 -8.69
N THR A 97 -1.24 -4.23 -8.27
CA THR A 97 -0.58 -3.26 -9.17
C THR A 97 0.36 -3.94 -10.17
N GLN A 98 0.93 -5.10 -9.83
CA GLN A 98 1.72 -5.92 -10.75
C GLN A 98 0.88 -6.75 -11.74
N GLY A 99 -0.45 -6.70 -11.67
CA GLY A 99 -1.37 -7.25 -12.67
C GLY A 99 -2.24 -8.41 -12.18
N GLU A 100 -2.10 -8.84 -10.93
CA GLU A 100 -2.83 -9.98 -10.37
C GLU A 100 -4.20 -9.55 -9.85
N ALA A 101 -5.12 -9.23 -10.76
CA ALA A 101 -6.43 -8.67 -10.42
C ALA A 101 -7.25 -9.53 -9.45
N GLN A 102 -7.00 -10.85 -9.37
CA GLN A 102 -7.71 -11.73 -8.42
C GLN A 102 -7.50 -11.39 -6.94
N VAL A 103 -6.44 -10.64 -6.59
CA VAL A 103 -6.22 -10.26 -5.18
C VAL A 103 -7.06 -9.06 -4.74
N LEU A 104 -7.81 -8.43 -5.65
CA LEU A 104 -8.70 -7.31 -5.30
C LEU A 104 -9.69 -7.71 -4.20
N GLU A 105 -10.29 -8.89 -4.28
CA GLU A 105 -11.21 -9.39 -3.25
C GLU A 105 -10.53 -9.50 -1.88
N LYS A 106 -9.25 -9.89 -1.84
CA LYS A 106 -8.47 -9.96 -0.60
C LYS A 106 -8.18 -8.57 -0.03
N LEU A 107 -7.94 -7.58 -0.89
CA LEU A 107 -7.76 -6.19 -0.48
C LEU A 107 -9.09 -5.57 0.00
N LEU A 108 -10.21 -5.80 -0.69
CA LEU A 108 -11.54 -5.36 -0.28
C LEU A 108 -11.93 -5.92 1.10
N HIS A 109 -11.61 -7.19 1.35
CA HIS A 109 -11.87 -7.83 2.65
C HIS A 109 -11.15 -7.14 3.82
N GLN A 110 -10.04 -6.43 3.58
CA GLN A 110 -9.34 -5.69 4.64
C GLN A 110 -10.19 -4.53 5.21
N LEU A 111 -11.22 -4.06 4.50
CA LEU A 111 -12.21 -3.09 5.03
C LEU A 111 -13.07 -3.65 6.17
N GLU A 112 -13.03 -4.97 6.41
CA GLU A 112 -13.74 -5.63 7.52
C GLU A 112 -12.88 -5.74 8.79
N SER A 113 -11.63 -5.28 8.78
CA SER A 113 -10.75 -5.31 9.94
C SER A 113 -11.30 -4.50 11.12
N TYR A 114 -11.05 -4.96 12.35
CA TYR A 114 -11.33 -4.19 13.56
C TYR A 114 -10.27 -3.09 13.82
N ASN A 115 -9.15 -3.12 13.09
CA ASN A 115 -8.08 -2.15 13.23
C ASN A 115 -8.29 -0.98 12.25
N HIS A 116 -8.61 0.20 12.78
CA HIS A 116 -8.84 1.39 11.96
C HIS A 116 -7.63 1.78 11.09
N ARG A 117 -6.39 1.43 11.49
CA ARG A 117 -5.19 1.69 10.68
C ARG A 117 -5.18 0.83 9.42
N VAL A 118 -5.63 -0.42 9.52
CA VAL A 118 -5.80 -1.32 8.38
C VAL A 118 -6.86 -0.75 7.46
N ILE A 119 -8.05 -0.44 7.99
CA ILE A 119 -9.16 0.10 7.18
C ILE A 119 -8.73 1.38 6.44
N ILE A 120 -8.13 2.35 7.13
CA ILE A 120 -7.67 3.60 6.52
C ILE A 120 -6.62 3.33 5.44
N ARG A 121 -5.66 2.44 5.69
CA ARG A 121 -4.65 2.09 4.68
C ARG A 121 -5.30 1.42 3.48
N THR A 122 -6.21 0.47 3.69
CA THR A 122 -6.95 -0.20 2.62
C THR A 122 -7.72 0.80 1.78
N LEU A 123 -8.42 1.76 2.40
CA LEU A 123 -9.13 2.82 1.69
C LEU A 123 -8.19 3.60 0.74
N LEU A 124 -7.00 4.00 1.22
CA LEU A 124 -6.00 4.71 0.41
C LEU A 124 -5.48 3.86 -0.75
N MET A 125 -5.23 2.56 -0.51
CA MET A 125 -4.78 1.65 -1.57
C MET A 125 -5.87 1.43 -2.62
N LEU A 126 -7.13 1.27 -2.20
CA LEU A 126 -8.27 1.13 -3.09
C LEU A 126 -8.49 2.39 -3.94
N GLU A 127 -8.37 3.58 -3.35
CA GLU A 127 -8.39 4.85 -4.08
C GLU A 127 -7.30 4.88 -5.16
N THR A 128 -6.08 4.48 -4.79
CA THR A 128 -4.91 4.49 -5.69
C THR A 128 -5.07 3.54 -6.88
N ILE A 129 -5.63 2.34 -6.67
CA ILE A 129 -5.80 1.33 -7.74
C ILE A 129 -7.11 1.46 -8.51
N SER A 130 -7.96 2.43 -8.19
CA SER A 130 -9.27 2.57 -8.81
C SER A 130 -9.14 2.95 -10.29
N ASP A 131 -9.90 2.26 -11.12
CA ASP A 131 -10.02 2.48 -12.56
C ASP A 131 -11.46 2.26 -13.03
N LYS A 132 -11.75 2.55 -14.31
CA LYS A 132 -13.11 2.42 -14.87
C LYS A 132 -13.72 1.01 -14.71
N LYS A 133 -12.89 -0.04 -14.59
CA LYS A 133 -13.34 -1.43 -14.51
C LYS A 133 -13.69 -1.81 -13.07
N ASN A 134 -12.89 -1.39 -12.09
CA ASN A 134 -13.05 -1.79 -10.70
C ASN A 134 -13.74 -0.73 -9.81
N TYR A 135 -13.88 0.52 -10.26
CA TYR A 135 -14.47 1.57 -9.42
C TYR A 135 -15.85 1.21 -8.85
N PRO A 136 -16.79 0.56 -9.59
CA PRO A 136 -18.13 0.32 -9.05
C PRO A 136 -18.11 -0.58 -7.82
N ILE A 137 -17.31 -1.66 -7.85
CA ILE A 137 -17.21 -2.60 -6.73
C ILE A 137 -16.43 -1.98 -5.56
N ILE A 138 -15.41 -1.15 -5.84
CA ILE A 138 -14.68 -0.42 -4.79
C ILE A 138 -15.62 0.59 -4.11
N LEU A 139 -16.37 1.37 -4.88
CA LEU A 139 -17.31 2.35 -4.35
C LEU A 139 -18.38 1.70 -3.49
N GLU A 140 -18.99 0.60 -3.96
CA GLU A 140 -19.97 -0.17 -3.19
C GLU A 140 -19.39 -0.68 -1.86
N ALA A 141 -18.17 -1.22 -1.87
CA ALA A 141 -17.52 -1.70 -0.66
C ALA A 141 -17.25 -0.57 0.35
N ILE A 142 -16.83 0.61 -0.11
CA ILE A 142 -16.60 1.78 0.75
C ILE A 142 -17.92 2.32 1.31
N GLN A 143 -18.99 2.37 0.51
CA GLN A 143 -20.34 2.75 0.97
C GLN A 143 -20.86 1.79 2.04
N ASN A 144 -20.66 0.49 1.84
CA ASN A 144 -21.03 -0.54 2.81
C ASN A 144 -20.23 -0.39 4.12
N LEU A 145 -18.94 -0.07 4.05
CA LEU A 145 -18.15 0.27 5.23
C LEU A 145 -18.72 1.50 5.95
N ALA A 146 -18.91 2.62 5.25
CA ALA A 146 -19.35 3.88 5.85
C ALA A 146 -20.76 3.81 6.46
N SER A 147 -21.60 2.90 5.97
CA SER A 147 -22.96 2.67 6.47
C SER A 147 -23.02 1.82 7.76
N LYS A 148 -21.91 1.19 8.18
CA LYS A 148 -21.88 0.34 9.38
C LYS A 148 -22.08 1.18 10.65
N PRO A 149 -22.93 0.74 11.59
CA PRO A 149 -23.03 1.39 12.90
C PRO A 149 -21.70 1.34 13.65
N GLY A 150 -21.32 2.44 14.30
CA GLY A 150 -20.14 2.49 15.16
C GLY A 150 -18.79 2.57 14.43
N VAL A 151 -18.78 2.86 13.13
CA VAL A 151 -17.55 3.17 12.39
C VAL A 151 -16.86 4.37 13.05
N PRO A 152 -15.55 4.29 13.34
CA PRO A 152 -14.81 5.42 13.88
C PRO A 152 -14.91 6.65 12.96
N ILE A 153 -15.06 7.85 13.54
CA ILE A 153 -15.20 9.10 12.78
C ILE A 153 -14.07 9.28 11.75
N SER A 154 -12.82 8.96 12.14
CA SER A 154 -11.66 9.05 11.23
C SER A 154 -11.75 8.11 10.02
N VAL A 155 -12.36 6.93 10.19
CA VAL A 155 -12.61 5.98 9.08
C VAL A 155 -13.73 6.52 8.20
N PHE A 156 -14.81 7.02 8.80
CA PHE A 156 -15.94 7.60 8.06
C PHE A 156 -15.50 8.80 7.21
N GLU A 157 -14.81 9.78 7.79
CA GLU A 157 -14.32 10.97 7.09
C GLU A 157 -13.38 10.60 5.93
N LYS A 158 -12.51 9.60 6.14
CA LYS A 158 -11.62 9.12 5.07
C LYS A 158 -12.41 8.41 3.96
N ALA A 159 -13.37 7.56 4.31
CA ALA A 159 -14.22 6.87 3.36
C ALA A 159 -15.05 7.88 2.53
N ASP A 160 -15.67 8.85 3.17
CA ASP A 160 -16.47 9.91 2.54
C ASP A 160 -15.64 10.70 1.52
N SER A 161 -14.47 11.19 1.94
CA SER A 161 -13.53 11.90 1.05
C SER A 161 -13.13 11.06 -0.17
N ILE A 162 -12.92 9.76 -0.01
CA ILE A 162 -12.54 8.88 -1.12
C ILE A 162 -13.72 8.60 -2.04
N MET A 163 -14.93 8.38 -1.49
CA MET A 163 -16.14 8.21 -2.30
C MET A 163 -16.40 9.44 -3.18
N ASP A 164 -16.23 10.63 -2.63
CA ASP A 164 -16.31 11.88 -3.39
C ASP A 164 -15.28 11.95 -4.51
N ASN A 165 -14.00 11.64 -4.21
CA ASN A 165 -12.93 11.62 -5.21
C ASN A 165 -13.20 10.61 -6.33
N LEU A 166 -13.62 9.39 -5.99
CA LEU A 166 -13.93 8.33 -6.96
C LEU A 166 -15.13 8.73 -7.83
N THR A 167 -16.19 9.26 -7.22
CA THR A 167 -17.39 9.70 -7.95
C THR A 167 -17.05 10.84 -8.91
N ASN A 168 -16.28 11.83 -8.45
CA ASN A 168 -15.84 12.94 -9.30
C ASN A 168 -14.92 12.46 -10.44
N THR A 169 -14.10 11.44 -10.22
CA THR A 169 -13.16 10.93 -11.22
C THR A 169 -13.84 10.05 -12.28
N PHE A 170 -14.78 9.19 -11.89
CA PHE A 170 -15.32 8.15 -12.76
C PHE A 170 -16.80 8.34 -13.19
N ASN A 171 -17.52 9.29 -12.58
CA ASN A 171 -18.94 9.55 -12.89
C ASN A 171 -19.16 10.75 -13.83
N ILE A 172 -18.10 11.27 -14.47
CA ILE A 172 -18.21 12.27 -15.53
C ILE A 172 -18.63 11.56 -16.83
N LYS A 173 -19.83 11.92 -17.31
CA LYS A 173 -20.44 11.47 -18.56
C LYS A 173 -19.57 11.69 -19.79
#